data_AF-A0A832N6A7-F1
#
_entry.id   AF-A0A832N6A7-F1
#
_cell.length_a   1.000
_cell.length_b   1.000
_cell.length_c   1.000
_cell.angle_alpha   90.00
_cell.angle_beta   90.00
_cell.angle_gamma   90.00
#
_symmetry.space_group_name_H-M   'P 1'
#
loop_
_entity.id
_entity.type
_entity.pdbx_description
1 polymer ?
#
loop_
_entity_poly.entity_id
_entity_poly.type
_entity_poly.pdbx_seq_one_letter_code
_entity_poly.pdbx_strand_id
1 'polypeptide(L)' 'NGTVCGTYPIISFIEYSKLKGARVSLLKYYNSGEITKNDEIVVGYASIISFI' A
#
# COMPACT_ATOMS: atom_id res chain seq x y z
N ASN A 1 4.31 -10.96 -11.63
CA ASN A 1 5.17 -9.78 -11.39
C ASN A 1 4.32 -8.54 -11.32
N GLY A 2 4.15 -7.98 -10.12
CA GLY A 2 3.45 -6.69 -9.94
C GLY A 2 4.46 -5.57 -9.78
N THR A 3 4.18 -4.40 -10.36
CA THR A 3 4.96 -3.18 -10.14
C THR A 3 4.32 -2.37 -9.02
N VAL A 4 5.13 -1.76 -8.15
CA VAL A 4 4.65 -0.87 -7.09
C VAL A 4 5.20 0.53 -7.35
N CYS A 5 4.32 1.51 -7.48
CA CYS A 5 4.74 2.91 -7.50
C CYS A 5 5.03 3.40 -6.08
N GLY A 6 5.97 4.31 -5.91
CA GLY A 6 6.27 4.91 -4.61
C GLY A 6 7.01 4.01 -3.62
N THR A 7 7.78 3.02 -4.09
CA THR A 7 8.56 2.11 -3.23
C THR A 7 9.43 2.86 -2.22
N TYR A 8 10.16 3.90 -2.65
CA TYR A 8 11.03 4.68 -1.75
C TYR A 8 10.24 5.48 -0.69
N PRO A 9 9.18 6.24 -1.04
CA PRO A 9 8.27 6.83 -0.04
C PRO A 9 7.70 5.81 0.95
N ILE A 10 7.26 4.64 0.48
CA ILE A 10 6.67 3.58 1.34
C ILE A 10 7.73 3.07 2.34
N ILE A 11 8.94 2.77 1.87
CA ILE A 11 10.04 2.34 2.74
C ILE A 11 10.34 3.43 3.78
N SER A 12 10.45 4.68 3.34
CA SER A 12 10.75 5.82 4.23
C SER A 12 9.68 5.98 5.32
N PHE A 13 8.40 5.83 4.95
CA PHE A 13 7.29 5.85 5.89
C PHE A 13 7.37 4.72 6.93
N ILE A 14 7.67 3.49 6.50
CA ILE A 14 7.80 2.33 7.40
C ILE A 14 8.98 2.52 8.36
N GLU A 15 10.15 2.92 7.84
CA GLU A 15 11.34 3.14 8.67
C GLU A 15 11.12 4.25 9.69
N TYR A 16 10.51 5.37 9.29
CA TYR A 16 10.14 6.43 10.23
C TYR A 16 9.16 5.96 11.31
N SER A 17 8.17 5.13 10.93
CA SER A 17 7.19 4.58 11.88
C SER A 17 7.87 3.72 12.95
N LYS A 18 8.86 2.88 12.56
CA LYS A 18 9.67 2.10 13.50
C LYS A 18 10.45 2.98 14.47
N LEU A 19 11.07 4.05 13.97
CA LEU A 19 11.82 5.00 14.82
C LEU A 19 10.93 5.69 15.87
N LYS A 20 9.62 5.83 15.59
CA LYS A 20 8.64 6.37 16.52
C LYS A 20 8.00 5.33 17.43
N GLY A 21 8.39 4.06 17.34
CA GLY A 21 7.75 2.97 18.06
C GLY A 21 6.29 2.74 17.64
N ALA A 22 5.90 3.24 16.47
CA ALA A 22 4.54 3.14 15.96
C ALA A 22 4.29 1.76 15.32
N ARG A 23 3.01 1.35 15.29
CA ARG A 23 2.53 0.18 14.57
C ARG A 23 2.03 0.61 13.20
N VAL A 24 2.27 -0.23 12.20
CA VAL A 24 1.79 -0.04 10.83
C VAL A 24 0.75 -1.10 10.51
N SER A 25 -0.39 -0.70 9.93
CA SER A 25 -1.44 -1.62 9.52
C SER A 25 -1.97 -1.29 8.12
N LEU A 26 -2.28 -2.32 7.35
CA LEU A 26 -3.01 -2.21 6.09
C LEU A 26 -4.50 -2.12 6.41
N LEU A 27 -5.11 -0.97 6.15
CA LEU A 27 -6.54 -0.76 6.42
C LEU A 27 -7.43 -1.35 5.34
N LYS A 28 -7.03 -1.16 4.07
CA LYS A 28 -7.81 -1.59 2.93
C LYS A 28 -6.92 -1.85 1.73
N TYR A 29 -7.30 -2.86 0.96
CA TYR A 29 -6.79 -3.12 -0.38
C TYR A 29 -7.95 -3.18 -1.36
N TYR A 30 -7.73 -2.69 -2.57
CA TYR A 30 -8.69 -2.74 -3.66
C TYR A 30 -7.94 -2.88 -4.99
N ASN A 31 -8.56 -3.47 -6.01
CA ASN A 31 -7.96 -3.54 -7.34
C ASN A 31 -8.92 -3.05 -8.43
N SER A 32 -8.40 -2.43 -9.48
CA SER A 32 -9.24 -1.88 -10.55
C SER A 32 -10.05 -2.92 -11.31
N GLY A 33 -9.56 -4.17 -11.40
CA GLY A 33 -10.23 -5.29 -12.08
C GLY A 33 -11.60 -5.61 -11.48
N GLU A 34 -11.75 -5.47 -10.16
CA GLU A 34 -13.02 -5.66 -9.45
C GLU A 34 -14.12 -4.67 -9.90
N ILE A 35 -13.78 -3.46 -10.35
CA ILE A 35 -14.73 -2.49 -10.91
C ILE A 35 -14.91 -2.74 -12.41
N THR A 36 -13.81 -2.92 -13.15
CA THR A 36 -13.83 -2.94 -14.61
C THR A 36 -14.23 -4.29 -15.20
N LYS A 37 -14.22 -5.35 -14.39
CA LYS A 37 -14.33 -6.76 -14.82
C LYS A 37 -13.31 -7.14 -15.89
N ASN A 38 -12.19 -6.43 -15.92
CA ASN A 38 -11.08 -6.65 -16.83
C ASN A 38 -9.83 -6.98 -15.99
N ASP A 39 -9.43 -8.24 -16.08
CA ASP A 39 -8.29 -8.78 -15.31
C ASP A 39 -6.97 -8.75 -16.13
N GLU A 40 -6.99 -8.24 -17.36
CA GLU A 40 -5.80 -8.16 -18.22
C GLU A 40 -4.88 -7.02 -17.81
N ILE A 41 -5.44 -5.90 -17.33
CA ILE A 41 -4.70 -4.72 -16.87
C ILE A 41 -5.27 -4.24 -15.54
N VAL A 42 -4.61 -4.63 -14.43
CA VAL A 42 -5.09 -4.37 -13.08
C VAL A 42 -4.10 -3.54 -12.27
N VAL A 43 -4.59 -2.48 -11.63
CA VAL A 43 -3.84 -1.66 -10.67
C VAL A 43 -4.40 -1.89 -9.26
N GLY A 44 -3.50 -2.21 -8.32
CA GLY A 44 -3.82 -2.34 -6.90
C GLY A 44 -3.67 -1.02 -6.16
N TYR A 45 -4.58 -0.76 -5.23
CA TYR A 45 -4.58 0.40 -4.34
C TYR A 45 -4.59 -0.09 -2.89
N ALA A 46 -3.72 0.48 -2.06
CA ALA A 46 -3.58 0.13 -0.66
C ALA A 46 -3.66 1.38 0.22
N SER A 47 -4.39 1.28 1.34
CA SER A 47 -4.42 2.30 2.39
C SER A 47 -3.71 1.78 3.62
N ILE A 48 -2.66 2.48 4.06
CA ILE A 48 -1.79 2.08 5.16
C ILE A 48 -1.81 3.19 6.22
N ILE A 49 -1.91 2.80 7.50
CA ILE A 49 -1.86 3.72 8.63
C ILE A 49 -0.69 3.40 9.55
N SER A 50 -0.09 4.44 10.12
CA SER A 50 0.85 4.36 11.24
C SER A 50 0.21 4.99 12.46
N PHE A 51 0.24 4.31 13.62
CA PHE A 51 -0.37 4.77 14.86
C PHE A 51 0.44 4.33 16.09
N ILE A 52 0.30 5.07 17.19
CA ILE A 52 0.96 4.80 18.49
C ILE A 52 -0.09 4.26 19.45
#